data_AF-A0ABD0Y8M4-F1
#
_entry.id   AF-A0ABD0Y8M4-F1
#
_cell.length_a   1.000
_cell.length_b   1.000
_cell.length_c   1.000
_cell.angle_alpha   90.00
_cell.angle_beta   90.00
_cell.angle_gamma   90.00
#
_symmetry.space_group_name_H-M   'P 1'
#
loop_
_entity.id
_entity.type
_entity.pdbx_description
1 polymer ?
#
loop_
_entity_poly.entity_id
_entity_poly.type
_entity_poly.pdbx_seq_one_letter_code
_entity_poly.pdbx_strand_id
1 'polypeptide(L)'
;GSAYAATYGSDPVWKNFRRNHKGHLPPTKTRRTCIRQGKLATGNPCPICRDEYLVIDAKNTDLLNQFISPHTGETLSYKVTGLCQKKHNNLLVAIKVARDCGLITFDVPFREYDYDLYRPVKL
;
A
#
# COMPACT_ATOMS: atom_id res chain seq x y z
N GLY A 1 -10.30 -14.01 10.03
CA GLY A 1 -10.36 -15.47 10.29
C GLY A 1 -9.49 -15.82 11.49
N SER A 2 -9.77 -16.93 12.18
CA SER A 2 -9.03 -17.35 13.39
C SER A 2 -7.52 -17.48 13.16
N ALA A 3 -7.11 -18.03 12.01
CA ALA A 3 -5.70 -18.17 11.63
C ALA A 3 -4.97 -16.82 11.43
N TYR A 4 -5.66 -15.82 10.85
CA TYR A 4 -5.09 -14.48 10.66
C TYR A 4 -4.83 -13.81 12.01
N ALA A 5 -5.83 -13.85 12.91
CA ALA A 5 -5.71 -13.27 14.25
C ALA A 5 -4.61 -13.96 15.08
N ALA A 6 -4.47 -15.29 14.97
CA ALA A 6 -3.40 -16.02 15.64
C ALA A 6 -1.99 -15.65 15.12
N THR A 7 -1.87 -15.32 13.83
CA THR A 7 -0.57 -15.04 13.20
C THR A 7 -0.13 -13.57 13.35
N TYR A 8 -1.06 -12.63 13.16
CA TYR A 8 -0.77 -11.19 13.09
C TYR A 8 -1.30 -10.41 14.30
N GLY A 9 -2.28 -10.96 15.03
CA GLY A 9 -2.91 -10.27 16.14
C GLY A 9 -3.63 -8.99 15.71
N SER A 10 -3.39 -7.92 16.45
CA SER A 10 -3.88 -6.56 16.16
C SER A 10 -2.89 -5.71 15.35
N ASP A 11 -1.69 -6.22 15.10
CA ASP A 11 -0.63 -5.49 14.44
C ASP A 11 -0.71 -5.60 12.91
N PRO A 12 -0.25 -4.57 12.17
CA PRO A 12 -0.26 -4.64 10.72
C PRO A 12 0.69 -5.74 10.22
N VAL A 13 0.34 -6.39 9.11
CA VAL A 13 1.04 -7.58 8.58
C VAL A 13 2.55 -7.40 8.37
N TRP A 14 3.00 -6.16 8.17
CA TRP A 14 4.39 -5.80 7.91
C TRP A 14 5.20 -5.45 9.15
N LYS A 15 4.59 -5.29 10.34
CA LYS A 15 5.27 -4.82 11.56
C LYS A 15 6.44 -5.71 11.98
N ASN A 16 6.22 -7.02 11.98
CA ASN A 16 7.21 -8.01 12.44
C ASN A 16 8.20 -8.40 11.33
N PHE A 17 8.14 -7.77 10.16
CA PHE A 17 9.03 -8.09 9.06
C PHE A 17 10.29 -7.24 9.07
N ARG A 18 11.44 -7.90 9.08
CA ARG A 18 12.75 -7.26 8.95
C ARG A 18 13.49 -7.82 7.75
N ARG A 19 14.03 -6.91 6.93
CA ARG A 19 14.78 -7.27 5.72
C ARG A 19 16.26 -7.40 6.03
N ASN A 20 16.88 -8.45 5.50
CA ASN A 20 18.32 -8.63 5.57
C ASN A 20 19.01 -7.70 4.55
N HIS A 21 19.92 -6.86 5.02
CA HIS A 21 20.79 -6.01 4.21
C HIS A 21 22.15 -5.84 4.89
N LYS A 22 23.16 -5.44 4.11
CA LYS A 22 24.50 -5.15 4.62
C LYS A 22 24.53 -3.80 5.33
N GLY A 23 25.21 -3.73 6.47
CA GLY A 23 25.45 -2.49 7.22
C GLY A 23 24.22 -1.97 7.99
N HIS A 24 24.40 -0.82 8.65
CA HIS A 24 23.35 -0.19 9.47
C HIS A 24 22.23 0.44 8.64
N LEU A 25 22.57 1.02 7.48
CA LEU A 25 21.61 1.71 6.63
C LEU A 25 21.06 0.78 5.55
N PRO A 26 19.72 0.65 5.41
CA PRO A 26 19.13 -0.15 4.35
C PRO A 26 19.31 0.52 2.98
N PRO A 27 19.40 -0.27 1.90
CA PRO A 27 19.37 0.27 0.53
C PRO A 27 18.11 1.10 0.29
N THR A 28 18.24 2.20 -0.45
CA THR A 28 17.13 3.12 -0.76
C THR A 28 15.93 2.43 -1.40
N LYS A 29 16.16 1.44 -2.25
CA LYS A 29 15.11 0.70 -2.97
C LYS A 29 15.02 -0.74 -2.49
N THR A 30 13.80 -1.26 -2.40
CA THR A 30 13.59 -2.69 -2.14
C THR A 30 13.88 -3.54 -3.37
N ARG A 31 13.90 -4.87 -3.21
CA ARG A 31 14.09 -5.77 -4.36
C ARG A 31 12.92 -5.63 -5.34
N ARG A 32 13.17 -5.83 -6.65
CA ARG A 32 12.13 -5.69 -7.70
C ARG A 32 10.95 -6.63 -7.47
N THR A 33 11.20 -7.91 -7.18
CA THR A 33 10.18 -8.92 -6.90
C THR A 33 10.75 -9.99 -5.95
N CYS A 34 9.88 -10.59 -5.12
CA CYS A 34 10.19 -11.79 -4.33
C CYS A 34 9.94 -13.10 -5.11
N ILE A 35 9.02 -13.06 -6.08
CA ILE A 35 8.58 -14.22 -6.87
C ILE A 35 9.16 -14.10 -8.27
N ARG A 36 9.82 -15.15 -8.76
CA ARG A 36 10.34 -15.27 -10.14
C ARG A 36 9.90 -16.62 -10.69
N GLN A 37 9.36 -16.64 -11.91
CA GLN A 37 8.87 -17.86 -12.56
C GLN A 37 7.90 -18.66 -11.66
N GLY A 38 7.01 -17.96 -10.95
CA GLY A 38 6.04 -18.59 -10.04
C GLY A 38 6.60 -19.10 -8.71
N LYS A 39 7.91 -19.04 -8.48
CA LYS A 39 8.56 -19.55 -7.26
C LYS A 39 9.16 -18.43 -6.42
N LEU A 40 9.22 -18.64 -5.10
CA LEU A 40 9.91 -17.74 -4.18
C LEU A 40 11.41 -17.78 -4.46
N ALA A 41 11.94 -16.68 -4.99
CA ALA A 41 13.35 -16.55 -5.35
C ALA A 41 14.21 -16.01 -4.20
N THR A 42 13.65 -15.89 -2.99
CA THR A 42 14.32 -15.28 -1.84
C THR A 42 13.94 -16.02 -0.57
N GLY A 43 14.92 -16.34 0.28
CA GLY A 43 14.67 -17.04 1.57
C GLY A 43 13.96 -16.19 2.62
N ASN A 44 13.96 -14.86 2.48
CA ASN A 44 13.19 -13.92 3.31
C ASN A 44 12.26 -13.05 2.45
N PRO A 45 11.13 -13.59 1.95
CA PRO A 45 10.16 -12.87 1.12
C PRO A 45 9.41 -11.79 1.91
N CYS A 46 8.91 -10.75 1.22
CA CYS A 46 8.20 -9.66 1.87
C CYS A 46 6.86 -10.14 2.49
N PRO A 47 6.24 -9.35 3.41
CA PRO A 47 5.04 -9.76 4.16
C PRO A 47 3.89 -10.29 3.30
N ILE A 48 3.67 -9.67 2.14
CA ILE A 48 2.61 -10.07 1.19
C ILE A 48 3.01 -11.26 0.29
N CYS A 49 4.31 -11.52 0.11
CA CYS A 49 4.75 -12.64 -0.75
C CYS A 49 5.01 -13.92 0.04
N ARG A 50 5.19 -13.84 1.36
CA ARG A 50 5.41 -15.02 2.20
C ARG A 50 4.12 -15.78 2.50
N ASP A 51 2.99 -15.07 2.48
CA ASP A 51 1.66 -15.57 2.80
C ASP A 51 0.78 -15.39 1.56
N GLU A 52 0.35 -16.50 0.96
CA GLU A 52 -0.43 -16.50 -0.28
C GLU A 52 -1.88 -16.04 -0.09
N TYR A 53 -2.39 -16.10 1.15
CA TYR A 53 -3.76 -15.67 1.48
C TYR A 53 -3.88 -14.14 1.58
N LEU A 54 -2.77 -13.41 1.69
CA LEU A 54 -2.73 -11.95 1.68
C LEU A 54 -2.79 -11.43 0.24
N VAL A 55 -3.97 -11.49 -0.35
CA VAL A 55 -4.24 -10.98 -1.70
C VAL A 55 -4.50 -9.47 -1.64
N ILE A 56 -3.71 -8.71 -2.40
CA ILE A 56 -3.94 -7.27 -2.61
C ILE A 56 -5.08 -7.11 -3.61
N ASP A 57 -6.22 -6.61 -3.14
CA ASP A 57 -7.40 -6.28 -3.92
C ASP A 57 -8.01 -4.97 -3.38
N ALA A 58 -8.60 -4.15 -4.24
CA ALA A 58 -9.31 -2.93 -3.88
C ALA A 58 -10.47 -3.19 -2.90
N LYS A 59 -11.09 -4.37 -2.98
CA LYS A 59 -12.21 -4.77 -2.10
C LYS A 59 -11.77 -5.10 -0.67
N ASN A 60 -10.50 -5.45 -0.47
CA ASN A 60 -9.98 -5.82 0.85
C ASN A 60 -9.48 -4.59 1.61
N THR A 61 -10.43 -3.75 2.01
CA THR A 61 -10.16 -2.46 2.67
C THR A 61 -9.38 -2.64 3.99
N ASP A 62 -9.69 -3.68 4.76
CA ASP A 62 -9.00 -4.00 6.03
C ASP A 62 -7.49 -4.23 5.83
N LEU A 63 -7.11 -4.93 4.75
CA LEU A 63 -5.70 -5.13 4.42
C LEU A 63 -5.06 -3.84 3.89
N LEU A 64 -5.75 -3.11 2.99
CA LEU A 64 -5.21 -1.89 2.38
C LEU A 64 -4.97 -0.78 3.42
N ASN A 65 -5.89 -0.63 4.37
CA ASN A 65 -5.80 0.38 5.44
C ASN A 65 -4.54 0.19 6.30
N GLN A 66 -4.04 -1.04 6.45
CA GLN A 66 -2.77 -1.29 7.17
C GLN A 66 -1.54 -0.69 6.47
N PHE A 67 -1.64 -0.36 5.19
CA PHE A 67 -0.56 0.26 4.41
C PHE A 67 -0.78 1.77 4.20
N ILE A 68 -1.81 2.35 4.80
CA ILE A 68 -2.10 3.78 4.74
C ILE A 68 -1.80 4.38 6.11
N SER A 69 -1.14 5.54 6.12
CA SER A 69 -0.90 6.29 7.34
C SER A 69 -2.21 6.80 7.93
N PRO A 70 -2.55 6.50 9.19
CA PRO A 70 -3.78 6.98 9.81
C PRO A 70 -3.78 8.50 10.04
N HIS A 71 -2.61 9.14 10.03
CA HIS A 71 -2.47 10.57 10.29
C HIS A 71 -2.40 11.41 9.01
N THR A 72 -1.77 10.89 7.95
CA THR A 72 -1.56 11.65 6.70
C THR A 72 -2.43 11.17 5.55
N GLY A 73 -3.06 9.99 5.65
CA GLY A 73 -3.80 9.38 4.54
C GLY A 73 -2.91 8.92 3.37
N GLU A 74 -1.59 9.08 3.49
CA GLU A 74 -0.63 8.69 2.45
C GLU A 74 -0.30 7.19 2.53
N THR A 75 0.02 6.60 1.39
CA THR A 75 0.47 5.21 1.34
C THR A 75 1.89 5.09 1.87
N LEU A 76 2.11 4.16 2.81
CA LEU A 76 3.42 3.91 3.40
C LEU A 76 4.43 3.41 2.35
N SER A 77 5.61 4.01 2.35
CA SER A 77 6.71 3.61 1.46
C SER A 77 7.12 2.15 1.70
N TYR A 78 7.58 1.48 0.64
CA TYR A 78 8.22 0.17 0.74
C TYR A 78 9.47 0.14 1.64
N LYS A 79 10.05 1.30 1.97
CA LYS A 79 11.13 1.40 2.97
C LYS A 79 10.66 1.04 4.38
N VAL A 80 9.42 1.41 4.71
CA VAL A 80 8.79 1.14 6.00
C VAL A 80 8.17 -0.26 5.99
N THR A 81 7.38 -0.57 4.96
CA THR A 81 6.59 -1.80 4.90
C THR A 81 7.39 -3.03 4.44
N GLY A 82 8.59 -2.83 3.88
CA GLY A 82 9.47 -3.91 3.43
C GLY A 82 9.00 -4.68 2.19
N LEU A 83 7.96 -4.18 1.49
CA LEU A 83 7.43 -4.81 0.28
C LEU A 83 8.45 -4.83 -0.87
N CYS A 84 8.36 -5.85 -1.72
CA CYS A 84 9.04 -5.78 -3.02
C CYS A 84 8.35 -4.76 -3.92
N GLN A 85 9.10 -4.15 -4.84
CA GLN A 85 8.59 -3.05 -5.67
C GLN A 85 7.35 -3.46 -6.48
N LYS A 86 7.32 -4.70 -7.01
CA LYS A 86 6.15 -5.22 -7.73
C LYS A 86 4.88 -5.21 -6.87
N LYS A 87 4.94 -5.70 -5.64
CA LYS A 87 3.78 -5.73 -4.74
C LYS A 87 3.40 -4.33 -4.25
N HIS A 88 4.37 -3.45 -4.04
CA HIS A 88 4.09 -2.05 -3.72
C HIS A 88 3.37 -1.33 -4.86
N ASN A 89 3.76 -1.55 -6.11
CA ASN A 89 3.05 -0.96 -7.26
C ASN A 89 1.62 -1.50 -7.35
N ASN A 90 1.43 -2.81 -7.16
CA ASN A 90 0.08 -3.39 -7.12
C ASN A 90 -0.77 -2.78 -5.99
N LEU A 91 -0.16 -2.55 -4.82
CA LEU A 91 -0.81 -1.90 -3.69
C LEU A 91 -1.26 -0.47 -4.04
N LEU A 92 -0.39 0.33 -4.67
CA LEU A 92 -0.72 1.69 -5.09
C LEU A 92 -1.92 1.70 -6.06
N VAL A 93 -1.93 0.78 -7.03
CA VAL A 93 -3.05 0.63 -7.96
C VAL A 93 -4.32 0.24 -7.22
N ALA A 94 -4.27 -0.76 -6.33
CA ALA A 94 -5.43 -1.19 -5.56
C ALA A 94 -5.99 -0.09 -4.66
N ILE A 95 -5.13 0.68 -3.98
CA ILE A 95 -5.53 1.84 -3.17
C ILE A 95 -6.17 2.92 -4.05
N LYS A 96 -5.58 3.21 -5.21
CA LYS A 96 -6.13 4.20 -6.14
C LYS A 96 -7.53 3.79 -6.60
N VAL A 97 -7.70 2.54 -7.03
CA VAL A 97 -9.01 1.99 -7.39
C VAL A 97 -9.98 2.02 -6.22
N ALA A 98 -9.55 1.65 -5.01
CA ALA A 98 -10.39 1.69 -3.82
C ALA A 98 -10.87 3.12 -3.49
N ARG A 99 -10.02 4.14 -3.66
CA ARG A 99 -10.40 5.55 -3.50
C ARG A 99 -11.39 6.00 -4.57
N ASP A 100 -11.12 5.64 -5.84
CA ASP A 100 -11.99 6.02 -6.96
C ASP A 100 -13.37 5.35 -6.88
N CYS A 101 -13.45 4.13 -6.30
CA CYS A 101 -14.70 3.43 -6.01
C CYS A 101 -15.35 3.83 -4.67
N GLY A 102 -14.75 4.72 -3.88
CA GLY A 102 -15.28 5.13 -2.58
C GLY A 102 -15.24 4.06 -1.49
N LEU A 103 -14.39 3.04 -1.62
CA LEU A 103 -14.23 1.95 -0.64
C LEU A 103 -13.36 2.36 0.56
N ILE A 104 -12.47 3.34 0.37
CA ILE A 104 -11.57 3.87 1.41
C ILE A 104 -11.75 5.38 1.48
N THR A 105 -11.83 5.90 2.70
CA THR A 105 -11.90 7.34 2.97
C THR A 105 -10.52 7.99 2.84
N PHE A 106 -10.49 9.19 2.29
CA PHE A 106 -9.28 10.00 2.16
C PHE A 106 -9.65 11.48 2.08
N ASP A 107 -8.70 12.34 2.41
CA ASP A 107 -8.91 13.79 2.35
C ASP A 107 -8.95 14.26 0.90
N VAL A 108 -10.04 14.93 0.54
CA VAL A 108 -10.21 15.56 -0.78
C VAL A 108 -9.95 17.05 -0.62
N PRO A 109 -8.99 17.64 -1.36
CA PRO A 109 -8.74 19.07 -1.27
C PRO A 109 -9.95 19.85 -1.78
N PHE A 110 -10.26 20.95 -1.11
CA PHE A 110 -11.27 21.89 -1.60
C PHE A 110 -10.78 22.52 -2.92
N ARG A 111 -11.68 22.64 -3.89
CA ARG A 111 -11.39 23.27 -5.18
C ARG A 111 -12.17 24.57 -5.28
N GLU A 112 -11.44 25.67 -5.36
CA GLU A 112 -12.02 26.98 -5.65
C GLU A 112 -12.24 27.13 -7.15
N TYR A 113 -13.39 27.70 -7.52
CA TYR A 113 -13.74 27.99 -8.91
C TYR A 113 -13.89 29.50 -9.07
N ASP A 114 -13.27 30.06 -10.10
CA ASP A 114 -13.53 31.43 -10.53
C ASP A 114 -14.81 31.46 -11.36
N TYR A 115 -15.91 31.89 -10.74
CA TYR A 115 -17.22 31.98 -11.38
C TYR A 115 -17.32 33.15 -12.37
N ASP A 116 -16.41 34.13 -12.33
CA ASP A 116 -16.46 35.26 -13.25
C ASP A 116 -16.14 34.82 -14.69
N LEU A 117 -15.37 33.73 -14.87
CA LEU A 117 -15.13 33.08 -16.18
C LEU A 117 -16.39 32.55 -16.86
N TYR A 118 -17.47 32.34 -16.09
CA TYR A 118 -18.74 31.80 -16.60
C TYR A 118 -19.82 32.87 -16.72
N ARG A 119 -19.53 34.13 -16.37
CA ARG A 119 -20.47 35.22 -16.58
C ARG A 119 -20.54 35.58 -18.06
N PRO A 120 -21.74 35.75 -18.64
CA PRO A 120 -21.86 36.22 -20.01
C PRO A 120 -21.28 37.63 -20.14
N VAL A 121 -20.47 37.85 -21.18
CA VAL A 121 -19.98 39.19 -21.53
C VAL A 121 -21.20 40.04 -21.89
N LYS A 122 -21.42 41.13 -21.15
CA LYS A 122 -22.46 42.10 -21.51
C LYS A 122 -22.06 42.75 -22.83
N LEU A 123 -22.86 42.52 -23.87
CA LEU A 123 -22.79 43.23 -25.15
C LEU A 123 -23.06 44.72 -24.96
#